data_AF-A0A8T3RMH8-F1
#
_entry.id   AF-A0A8T3RMH8-F1
#
_cell.length_a   1.000
_cell.length_b   1.000
_cell.length_c   1.000
_cell.angle_alpha   90.00
_cell.angle_beta   90.00
_cell.angle_gamma   90.00
#
_symmetry.space_group_name_H-M   'P 1'
#
loop_
_entity.id
_entity.type
_entity.pdbx_description
1 polymer ?
#
loop_
_entity_poly.entity_id
_entity_poly.type
_entity_poly.pdbx_seq_one_letter_code
_entity_poly.pdbx_strand_id
1 'polypeptide(L)'
;ARWMAHAPKYDLRRLVHKLAGKSLLLIGAEGDIILPLDQHHEPLVEALRESGHGDLTVETLDTDHVFSSRRIALAHIVINWLNNRCKQPLADG
;
A
#
# COMPACT_ATOMS: atom_id res chain seq x y z
N ALA A 1 6.81 -24.12 -11.21
CA ALA A 1 7.99 -23.45 -11.81
C ALA A 1 8.92 -22.93 -10.71
N ARG A 2 10.25 -22.86 -10.96
CA ARG A 2 11.29 -22.60 -9.94
C ARG A 2 11.08 -21.31 -9.11
N TRP A 3 10.36 -20.32 -9.63
CA TRP A 3 10.04 -19.07 -8.92
C TRP A 3 9.03 -19.25 -7.78
N MET A 4 8.13 -20.25 -7.84
CA MET A 4 7.16 -20.51 -6.77
C MET A 4 7.83 -20.95 -5.46
N ALA A 5 8.98 -21.62 -5.54
CA ALA A 5 9.75 -22.02 -4.35
C ALA A 5 10.26 -20.82 -3.54
N HIS A 6 10.33 -19.63 -4.17
CA HIS A 6 10.72 -18.39 -3.50
C HIS A 6 9.52 -17.53 -3.08
N ALA A 7 8.27 -17.92 -3.41
CA ALA A 7 7.08 -17.18 -3.02
C ALA A 7 7.02 -16.85 -1.52
N PRO A 8 7.38 -17.76 -0.59
CA PRO A 8 7.40 -17.43 0.84
C PRO A 8 8.41 -16.33 1.22
N LYS A 9 9.49 -16.14 0.43
CA LYS A 9 10.49 -15.09 0.65
C LYS A 9 9.97 -13.71 0.24
N TYR A 10 9.06 -13.66 -0.73
CA TYR A 10 8.48 -12.42 -1.26
C TYR A 10 7.14 -12.05 -0.62
N ASP A 11 6.67 -12.83 0.36
CA ASP A 11 5.46 -12.52 1.11
C ASP A 11 5.65 -11.30 2.02
N LEU A 12 5.04 -10.17 1.63
CA LEU A 12 5.14 -8.90 2.33
C LEU A 12 4.51 -8.92 3.73
N ARG A 13 3.57 -9.84 4.01
CA ARG A 13 2.95 -9.97 5.34
C ARG A 13 3.99 -10.25 6.43
N ARG A 14 5.09 -10.91 6.06
CA ARG A 14 6.22 -11.18 6.97
C ARG A 14 6.94 -9.91 7.43
N LEU A 15 6.72 -8.78 6.77
CA LEU A 15 7.35 -7.49 7.07
C LEU A 15 6.48 -6.57 7.93
N VAL A 16 5.24 -6.96 8.25
CA VAL A 16 4.28 -6.13 9.02
C VAL A 16 4.90 -5.58 10.31
N HIS A 17 5.60 -6.41 11.09
CA HIS A 17 6.29 -5.97 12.31
C HIS A 17 7.33 -4.87 12.09
N LYS A 18 7.99 -4.84 10.92
CA LYS A 18 8.98 -3.81 10.56
C LYS A 18 8.36 -2.48 10.18
N LEU A 19 7.06 -2.50 9.87
CA LEU A 19 6.30 -1.31 9.53
C LEU A 19 5.65 -0.67 10.76
N ALA A 20 5.70 -1.30 11.94
CA ALA A 20 5.15 -0.76 13.17
C ALA A 20 5.65 0.68 13.44
N GLY A 21 4.73 1.55 13.85
CA GLY A 21 4.99 2.96 14.15
C GLY A 21 5.21 3.87 12.94
N LYS A 22 5.06 3.37 11.70
CA LYS A 22 5.09 4.18 10.48
C LYS A 22 3.67 4.48 10.02
N SER A 23 3.41 5.67 9.48
CA SER A 23 2.20 5.91 8.72
C SER A 23 2.30 5.22 7.36
N LEU A 24 1.26 4.49 6.96
CA LEU A 24 1.23 3.74 5.69
C LEU A 24 0.08 4.17 4.79
N LEU A 25 0.37 4.22 3.49
CA LEU A 25 -0.60 4.29 2.41
C LEU A 25 -0.41 3.07 1.52
N LEU A 26 -1.44 2.25 1.38
CA LEU A 26 -1.52 1.17 0.41
C LEU A 26 -2.55 1.52 -0.65
N ILE A 27 -2.18 1.39 -1.93
CA ILE A 27 -3.04 1.68 -3.07
C ILE A 27 -3.06 0.46 -3.99
N GLY A 28 -4.24 -0.04 -4.31
CA GLY A 28 -4.47 -1.14 -5.23
C GLY A 28 -5.17 -0.70 -6.53
N ALA A 29 -4.92 -1.41 -7.63
CA ALA A 29 -5.70 -1.28 -8.87
C ALA A 29 -6.70 -2.44 -8.98
N GLU A 30 -7.98 -2.15 -9.13
CA GLU A 30 -9.05 -3.16 -9.13
C GLU A 30 -9.00 -4.08 -10.36
N GLY A 31 -8.56 -3.57 -11.51
CA GLY A 31 -8.37 -4.30 -12.76
C GLY A 31 -6.97 -4.88 -12.93
N ASP A 32 -6.16 -4.96 -11.87
CA ASP A 32 -4.81 -5.51 -11.95
C ASP A 32 -4.84 -7.04 -12.12
N ILE A 33 -4.55 -7.49 -13.34
CA ILE A 33 -4.43 -8.93 -13.65
C ILE A 33 -3.01 -9.48 -13.44
N ILE A 34 -2.02 -8.60 -13.21
CA ILE A 34 -0.62 -8.98 -13.00
C ILE A 34 -0.38 -9.26 -11.51
N LEU A 35 -0.91 -8.39 -10.65
CA LEU A 35 -0.91 -8.53 -9.20
C LEU A 35 -2.32 -8.35 -8.63
N PRO A 36 -3.21 -9.36 -8.77
CA PRO A 36 -4.58 -9.29 -8.27
C PRO A 36 -4.68 -8.89 -6.79
N LEU A 37 -5.67 -8.05 -6.47
CA LEU A 37 -5.84 -7.50 -5.12
C LEU A 37 -6.02 -8.59 -4.06
N ASP A 38 -6.85 -9.59 -4.36
CA ASP A 38 -7.18 -10.72 -3.48
C ASP A 38 -5.96 -11.58 -3.11
N GLN A 39 -4.93 -11.59 -3.96
CA GLN A 39 -3.71 -12.37 -3.76
C GLN A 39 -2.59 -11.60 -3.07
N HIS A 40 -2.53 -10.27 -3.26
CA HIS A 40 -1.38 -9.47 -2.84
C HIS A 40 -1.73 -8.31 -1.93
N HIS A 41 -2.76 -7.54 -2.27
CA HIS A 41 -3.08 -6.30 -1.59
C HIS A 41 -3.93 -6.55 -0.33
N GLU A 42 -5.07 -7.24 -0.49
CA GLU A 42 -6.00 -7.54 0.60
C GLU A 42 -5.36 -8.37 1.71
N PRO A 43 -4.57 -9.44 1.42
CA PRO A 43 -3.91 -10.20 2.49
C PRO A 43 -2.91 -9.38 3.30
N LEU A 44 -2.27 -8.36 2.69
CA LEU A 44 -1.36 -7.47 3.40
C LEU A 44 -2.14 -6.45 4.24
N VAL A 45 -3.23 -5.89 3.71
CA VAL A 45 -4.13 -5.00 4.45
C VAL A 45 -4.66 -5.67 5.71
N GLU A 46 -5.14 -6.91 5.60
CA GLU A 46 -5.65 -7.66 6.75
C GLU A 46 -4.54 -7.96 7.76
N ALA A 47 -3.37 -8.42 7.31
CA ALA A 47 -2.23 -8.65 8.20
C ALA A 47 -1.78 -7.38 8.96
N LEU A 48 -1.82 -6.21 8.30
CA LEU A 48 -1.53 -4.92 8.95
C LEU A 48 -2.59 -4.57 9.99
N ARG A 49 -3.88 -4.74 9.68
CA ARG A 49 -4.99 -4.50 10.61
C ARG A 49 -4.93 -5.41 11.83
N GLU A 50 -4.73 -6.70 11.63
CA GLU A 50 -4.59 -7.71 12.69
C GLU A 50 -3.41 -7.44 13.62
N SER A 51 -2.33 -6.84 13.10
CA SER A 51 -1.18 -6.44 13.91
C SER A 51 -1.43 -5.22 14.81
N GLY A 52 -2.60 -4.58 14.70
CA GLY A 52 -2.93 -3.34 15.41
C GLY A 52 -2.19 -2.12 14.84
N HIS A 53 -1.87 -2.13 13.54
CA HIS A 53 -1.16 -1.02 12.92
C HIS A 53 -2.01 0.26 12.95
N GLY A 54 -1.56 1.26 13.72
CA GLY A 54 -2.40 2.39 14.12
C GLY A 54 -2.65 3.47 13.05
N ASP A 55 -1.81 3.57 12.01
CA ASP A 55 -1.96 4.62 10.99
C ASP A 55 -1.83 4.03 9.57
N LEU A 56 -2.90 3.36 9.13
CA LEU A 56 -3.01 2.74 7.82
C LEU A 56 -4.12 3.43 6.99
N THR A 57 -3.76 3.95 5.82
CA THR A 57 -4.68 4.39 4.78
C THR A 57 -4.68 3.35 3.64
N VAL A 58 -5.87 2.94 3.19
CA VAL A 58 -6.04 1.95 2.12
C VAL A 58 -6.96 2.54 1.07
N GLU A 59 -6.51 2.55 -0.18
CA GLU A 59 -7.27 3.07 -1.33
C GLU A 59 -7.27 2.05 -2.46
N THR A 60 -8.34 2.01 -3.26
CA THR A 60 -8.36 1.29 -4.54
C THR A 60 -8.77 2.24 -5.66
N LEU A 61 -8.28 1.95 -6.86
CA LEU A 61 -8.65 2.67 -8.07
C LEU A 61 -9.14 1.68 -9.12
N ASP A 62 -10.29 1.97 -9.71
CA ASP A 62 -10.81 1.31 -10.91
C ASP A 62 -9.93 1.67 -12.13
N THR A 63 -8.87 0.87 -12.30
CA THR A 63 -7.83 0.98 -13.33
C THR A 63 -7.02 -0.33 -13.41
N ASP A 64 -6.08 -0.39 -14.35
CA ASP A 64 -5.18 -1.52 -14.54
C ASP A 64 -3.85 -1.35 -13.75
N HIS A 65 -2.96 -2.34 -13.87
CA HIS A 65 -1.66 -2.37 -13.18
C HIS A 65 -0.83 -1.09 -13.34
N VAL A 66 -0.96 -0.39 -14.47
CA VAL A 66 -0.13 0.80 -14.77
C VAL A 66 -0.78 2.11 -14.32
N PHE A 67 -2.01 2.07 -13.79
CA PHE A 67 -2.78 3.23 -13.32
C PHE A 67 -2.94 4.36 -14.34
N SER A 68 -2.70 4.10 -15.64
CA SER A 68 -2.53 5.18 -16.63
C SER A 68 -3.82 5.99 -16.86
N SER A 69 -4.97 5.31 -16.80
CA SER A 69 -6.29 5.95 -16.91
C SER A 69 -6.66 6.78 -15.68
N ARG A 70 -6.04 6.51 -14.52
CA ARG A 70 -6.31 7.19 -13.23
C ARG A 70 -5.09 7.94 -12.66
N ARG A 71 -4.03 8.16 -13.46
CA ARG A 71 -2.76 8.75 -12.99
C ARG A 71 -2.89 10.08 -12.24
N ILE A 72 -3.84 10.93 -12.64
CA ILE A 72 -4.10 12.22 -11.96
C ILE A 72 -4.76 11.98 -10.60
N ALA A 73 -5.72 11.06 -10.52
CA ALA A 73 -6.34 10.68 -9.25
C ALA A 73 -5.32 10.04 -8.30
N LEU A 74 -4.47 9.15 -8.82
CA LEU A 74 -3.35 8.57 -8.07
C LEU A 74 -2.42 9.65 -7.49
N ALA A 75 -2.01 10.63 -8.31
CA ALA A 75 -1.17 11.74 -7.86
C ALA A 75 -1.82 12.55 -6.73
N HIS A 76 -3.13 12.84 -6.85
CA HIS A 76 -3.86 13.54 -5.79
C HIS A 76 -3.93 12.73 -4.49
N ILE A 77 -4.19 11.42 -4.56
CA ILE A 77 -4.21 10.55 -3.37
C ILE A 77 -2.86 10.62 -2.65
N VAL A 78 -1.76 10.44 -3.38
CA VAL A 78 -0.41 10.46 -2.81
C VAL A 78 -0.07 11.83 -2.21
N ILE A 79 -0.28 12.92 -2.95
CA ILE A 79 0.04 14.27 -2.48
C ILE A 79 -0.79 14.64 -1.25
N ASN A 80 -2.09 14.35 -1.27
CA ASN A 80 -2.97 14.64 -0.13
C ASN A 80 -2.56 13.84 1.10
N TRP A 81 -2.25 12.55 0.94
CA TRP A 81 -1.78 11.73 2.04
C TRP A 81 -0.47 12.27 2.63
N LEU A 82 0.52 12.59 1.79
CA LEU A 82 1.79 13.18 2.23
C LEU A 82 1.59 14.51 2.96
N ASN A 83 0.72 15.38 2.44
CA ASN A 83 0.41 16.66 3.06
C ASN A 83 -0.23 16.51 4.45
N ASN A 84 -1.04 15.48 4.65
CA ASN A 84 -1.77 15.27 5.90
C ASN A 84 -1.01 14.42 6.93
N ARG A 85 -0.08 13.56 6.49
CA ARG A 85 0.61 12.58 7.35
C ARG A 85 2.11 12.81 7.48
N CYS A 86 2.75 13.52 6.54
CA CYS A 86 4.20 13.65 6.47
C CYS A 86 4.71 15.09 6.53
N LYS A 87 3.84 16.10 6.63
CA LYS A 87 4.29 17.44 7.00
C LYS A 87 4.68 17.45 8.47
N GLN A 88 5.97 17.49 8.75
CA GLN A 88 6.43 17.99 10.04
C GLN A 88 5.99 19.46 10.17
N PRO A 89 5.70 19.96 11.37
CA PRO A 89 5.72 21.39 11.59
C PRO A 89 7.06 21.91 11.08
N LEU A 90 7.06 22.98 10.27
CA LEU A 90 8.29 23.72 10.04
C LEU A 90 8.82 24.06 11.44
N ALA A 91 10.05 23.66 11.74
CA ALA A 91 10.68 24.10 12.98
C ALA A 91 10.66 25.63 12.93
N ASP A 92 9.90 26.25 13.84
CA ASP A 92 9.88 27.69 13.98
C ASP A 92 11.33 28.14 14.22
N GLY A 93 11.88 28.89 13.26
CA GLY A 93 13.18 29.55 13.33
C GLY A 93 13.00 31.02 13.66
#